data_AF-A0A7R9VMD0-F1
#
_entry.id   AF-A0A7R9VMD0-F1
#
_cell.length_a   1.000
_cell.length_b   1.000
_cell.length_c   1.000
_cell.angle_alpha   90.00
_cell.angle_beta   90.00
_cell.angle_gamma   90.00
#
_symmetry.space_group_name_H-M   'P 1'
#
loop_
_entity.id
_entity.type
_entity.pdbx_description
1 polymer ?
#
loop_
_entity_poly.entity_id
_entity_poly.type
_entity_poly.pdbx_seq_one_letter_code
_entity_poly.pdbx_strand_id
1 'polypeptide(L)'
;GSGMGGLACSALSAKYGSKVLCLESHIKVGGSAHTFTRVHKGEKYSFEVGPSIFEGLDRPSLNPLRMIFDILEETMPVETYKGLGFWTPEGYWRFPIGTAAGFE
;
A
#
# COMPACT_ATOMS: atom_id res chain seq x y z
N GLY A 1 7.86 0.51 -16.84
CA GLY A 1 8.02 0.25 -15.41
C GLY A 1 6.65 0.10 -14.78
N SER A 2 6.51 -0.84 -13.86
CA SER A 2 5.28 -1.27 -13.19
C SER A 2 5.25 -0.87 -11.70
N GLY A 3 5.84 0.29 -11.36
CA GLY A 3 5.55 0.96 -10.08
C GLY A 3 4.12 1.49 -10.03
N MET A 4 3.68 2.00 -8.87
CA MET A 4 2.32 2.52 -8.68
C MET A 4 1.85 3.45 -9.81
N GLY A 5 2.67 4.42 -10.21
CA GLY A 5 2.31 5.35 -11.30
C GLY A 5 2.23 4.69 -12.68
N GLY A 6 3.11 3.73 -12.96
CA GLY A 6 3.11 2.99 -14.22
C GLY A 6 1.92 2.04 -14.33
N LEU A 7 1.58 1.36 -13.23
CA LEU A 7 0.37 0.52 -13.13
C LEU A 7 -0.90 1.36 -13.24
N ALA A 8 -0.98 2.50 -12.53
CA ALA A 8 -2.13 3.41 -12.62
C ALA A 8 -2.34 3.91 -14.05
N CYS A 9 -1.28 4.42 -14.70
CA CYS A 9 -1.34 4.86 -16.09
C CYS A 9 -1.79 3.73 -17.02
N SER A 10 -1.18 2.55 -16.90
CA SER A 10 -1.49 1.40 -17.75
C SER A 10 -2.94 0.94 -17.60
N ALA A 11 -3.42 0.84 -16.35
CA ALA A 11 -4.77 0.41 -16.03
C ALA A 11 -5.82 1.41 -16.52
N LEU A 12 -5.62 2.70 -16.29
CA LEU A 12 -6.54 3.74 -16.75
C LEU A 12 -6.56 3.81 -18.29
N SER A 13 -5.40 3.78 -18.95
CA SER A 13 -5.35 3.74 -20.42
C SER A 13 -6.08 2.53 -20.99
N ALA A 14 -5.94 1.35 -20.37
CA ALA A 14 -6.66 0.14 -20.77
C ALA A 14 -8.17 0.28 -20.55
N LYS A 15 -8.60 0.81 -19.39
CA LYS A 15 -10.03 1.05 -19.09
C LYS A 15 -10.70 1.96 -20.11
N TYR A 16 -9.98 2.97 -20.61
CA TYR A 16 -10.49 3.89 -21.64
C TYR A 16 -10.21 3.43 -23.08
N GLY A 17 -9.91 2.14 -23.31
CA GLY A 17 -9.93 1.51 -24.64
C GLY A 17 -8.60 1.45 -25.38
N SER A 18 -7.48 1.84 -24.76
CA SER A 18 -6.16 1.68 -25.37
C SER A 18 -5.67 0.23 -25.28
N LYS A 19 -4.93 -0.24 -26.28
CA LYS A 19 -4.11 -1.46 -26.16
C LYS A 19 -2.82 -1.12 -25.43
N VAL A 20 -2.63 -1.70 -24.25
CA VAL A 20 -1.53 -1.35 -23.34
C VAL A 20 -0.62 -2.54 -23.09
N LEU A 21 0.70 -2.29 -23.09
CA LEU A 21 1.73 -3.24 -22.64
C LEU A 21 2.58 -2.56 -21.55
N CYS A 22 2.54 -3.08 -20.32
CA CYS A 22 3.38 -2.61 -19.23
C CYS A 22 4.64 -3.48 -19.13
N LEU A 23 5.83 -2.89 -19.31
CA LEU A 23 7.10 -3.59 -19.21
C LEU A 23 7.80 -3.25 -17.90
N GLU A 24 8.25 -4.28 -17.18
CA GLU A 24 8.98 -4.16 -15.92
C GLU A 24 10.37 -4.80 -16.06
N SER A 25 11.39 -4.12 -15.55
CA SER A 25 12.77 -4.66 -15.55
C SER A 25 13.05 -5.53 -14.34
N HIS A 26 12.33 -5.30 -13.23
CA HIS A 26 12.41 -6.10 -12.02
C HIS A 26 11.59 -7.40 -12.12
N ILE A 27 11.91 -8.38 -11.28
CA ILE A 27 11.21 -9.68 -11.26
C ILE A 27 9.77 -9.60 -10.69
N LYS A 28 9.38 -8.44 -10.16
CA LYS A 28 8.09 -8.21 -9.50
C LYS A 28 7.59 -6.80 -9.76
N VAL A 29 6.27 -6.67 -9.86
CA VAL A 29 5.57 -5.40 -9.99
C VAL A 29 5.45 -4.68 -8.64
N GLY A 30 5.05 -3.40 -8.67
CA GLY A 30 4.79 -2.57 -7.48
C GLY A 30 5.83 -1.49 -7.24
N GLY A 31 7.04 -1.61 -7.82
CA GLY A 31 8.13 -0.66 -7.60
C GLY A 31 8.49 -0.58 -6.11
N SER A 32 8.48 0.61 -5.52
CA SER A 32 8.74 0.78 -4.08
C SER A 32 7.59 0.27 -3.19
N ALA A 33 6.40 0.01 -3.74
CA ALA A 33 5.27 -0.58 -3.01
C ALA A 33 5.31 -2.11 -3.11
N HIS A 34 6.42 -2.71 -2.70
CA HIS A 34 6.67 -4.15 -2.76
C HIS A 34 6.93 -4.71 -1.35
N THR A 35 6.36 -5.87 -1.04
CA THR A 35 6.58 -6.61 0.22
C THR A 35 7.46 -7.84 0.00
N PHE A 36 8.48 -8.05 0.81
CA PHE A 36 9.23 -9.32 0.82
C PHE A 36 9.06 -10.04 2.15
N THR A 37 9.18 -11.36 2.10
CA THR A 37 9.06 -12.21 3.28
C THR A 37 10.39 -12.90 3.57
N ARG A 38 10.72 -13.03 4.87
CA ARG A 38 11.81 -13.85 5.39
C ARG A 38 11.29 -14.80 6.46
N VAL A 39 11.89 -15.98 6.54
CA VAL A 39 11.64 -16.92 7.63
C VAL A 39 12.83 -16.88 8.58
N HIS A 40 12.58 -16.69 9.86
CA HIS A 40 13.59 -16.70 10.92
C HIS A 40 13.08 -17.55 12.08
N LYS A 41 13.85 -18.56 12.51
CA LYS A 41 13.48 -19.49 13.60
C LYS A 41 12.10 -20.15 13.43
N GLY A 42 11.71 -20.46 12.20
CA GLY A 42 10.42 -21.08 11.87
C GLY A 42 9.25 -20.08 11.76
N GLU A 43 9.46 -18.81 12.09
CA GLU A 43 8.45 -17.76 11.98
C GLU A 43 8.61 -16.96 10.69
N LYS A 44 7.46 -16.56 10.11
CA LYS A 44 7.40 -15.81 8.85
C LYS A 44 7.24 -14.32 9.14
N TYR A 45 8.17 -13.52 8.66
CA TYR A 45 8.19 -12.07 8.78
C TYR A 45 8.02 -11.43 7.40
N SER A 46 7.10 -10.47 7.28
CA SER A 46 6.87 -9.70 6.05
C SER A 46 7.30 -8.25 6.25
N PHE A 47 7.98 -7.70 5.25
CA PHE A 47 8.58 -6.37 5.27
C PHE A 47 8.17 -5.61 4.02
N GLU A 48 7.67 -4.39 4.21
CA GLU A 48 7.43 -3.40 3.16
C GLU A 48 8.75 -2.71 2.81
N VAL A 49 9.01 -2.45 1.52
CA VAL A 49 10.23 -1.75 1.06
C VAL A 49 10.04 -0.23 0.99
N GLY A 50 8.79 0.25 0.87
CA GLY A 50 8.50 1.68 0.72
C GLY A 50 7.32 2.12 1.59
N PRO A 51 6.18 2.47 1.01
CA PRO A 51 5.04 2.95 1.78
C PRO A 51 4.49 1.84 2.69
N SER A 52 4.47 2.08 4.00
CA SER A 52 3.92 1.13 4.97
C SER A 52 2.44 1.37 5.27
N ILE A 53 1.92 2.57 4.99
CA ILE A 53 0.54 2.97 5.30
C ILE A 53 0.01 3.86 4.17
N PHE A 54 -1.23 3.59 3.75
CA PHE A 54 -2.03 4.47 2.90
C PHE A 54 -3.34 4.81 3.62
N GLU A 55 -3.57 6.09 3.86
CA GLU A 55 -4.76 6.54 4.58
C GLU A 55 -5.91 6.91 3.65
N GLY A 56 -7.14 6.75 4.13
CA GLY A 56 -8.34 7.19 3.41
C GLY A 56 -8.71 6.32 2.21
N LEU A 57 -8.31 5.04 2.20
CA LEU A 57 -8.75 4.08 1.18
C LEU A 57 -10.08 3.40 1.53
N ASP A 58 -10.51 3.48 2.79
CA ASP A 58 -11.72 2.87 3.37
C ASP A 58 -13.03 3.64 3.08
N ARG A 59 -12.92 4.87 2.59
CA ARG A 59 -14.03 5.78 2.36
C ARG A 59 -13.75 6.68 1.15
N PRO A 60 -14.76 7.35 0.56
CA PRO A 60 -14.52 8.40 -0.41
C PRO A 60 -13.53 9.43 0.14
N SER A 61 -12.45 9.68 -0.58
CA SER A 61 -11.39 10.57 -0.13
C SER A 61 -10.67 11.22 -1.31
N LEU A 62 -9.87 12.25 -1.01
CA LEU A 62 -8.99 12.87 -2.00
C LEU A 62 -7.66 12.11 -2.18
N ASN A 63 -7.55 10.89 -1.65
CA ASN A 63 -6.39 10.05 -1.92
C ASN A 63 -6.41 9.64 -3.41
N PRO A 64 -5.36 9.91 -4.19
CA PRO A 64 -5.33 9.57 -5.62
C PRO A 64 -5.48 8.07 -5.87
N LEU A 65 -4.97 7.21 -5.00
CA LEU A 65 -5.16 5.77 -5.12
C LEU A 65 -6.61 5.37 -4.93
N ARG A 66 -7.33 5.99 -3.99
CA ARG A 66 -8.78 5.76 -3.82
C ARG A 66 -9.53 6.12 -5.09
N MET A 67 -9.26 7.30 -5.66
CA MET A 67 -9.89 7.73 -6.91
C MET A 67 -9.59 6.77 -8.06
N ILE A 68 -8.36 6.26 -8.16
CA ILE A 68 -7.99 5.28 -9.19
C ILE A 68 -8.78 3.98 -8.99
N PHE A 69 -8.89 3.46 -7.77
CA PHE A 69 -9.70 2.26 -7.50
C PHE A 69 -11.18 2.48 -7.84
N ASP A 70 -11.74 3.64 -7.50
CA ASP A 70 -13.11 4.01 -7.86
C ASP A 70 -13.31 4.05 -9.38
N ILE A 71 -12.39 4.72 -10.10
CA ILE A 71 -12.43 4.77 -11.57
C ILE A 71 -12.31 3.38 -12.15
N LEU A 72 -11.45 2.51 -11.60
CA LEU A 72 -11.28 1.15 -12.08
C LEU A 72 -12.42 0.21 -11.68
N GLU A 73 -13.34 0.64 -10.81
CA GLU A 73 -14.40 -0.18 -10.20
C GLU A 73 -13.82 -1.36 -9.37
N GLU A 74 -12.66 -1.13 -8.75
CA GLU A 74 -11.94 -2.12 -7.96
C GLU A 74 -12.06 -1.82 -6.46
N THR A 75 -12.08 -2.87 -5.64
CA THR A 75 -12.08 -2.72 -4.18
C THR A 75 -10.71 -3.04 -3.63
N MET A 76 -10.11 -2.09 -2.88
CA MET A 76 -8.88 -2.34 -2.13
C MET A 76 -9.23 -2.84 -0.73
N PRO A 77 -8.78 -4.05 -0.32
CA PRO A 77 -8.86 -4.47 1.06
C PRO A 77 -8.07 -3.51 1.95
N VAL A 78 -8.70 -3.03 3.02
CA VAL A 78 -8.12 -2.08 3.96
C VAL A 78 -8.29 -2.60 5.38
N GLU A 79 -7.31 -2.30 6.21
CA GLU A 79 -7.32 -2.62 7.63
C GLU A 79 -7.15 -1.34 8.45
N THR A 80 -7.83 -1.27 9.60
CA THR A 80 -7.75 -0.12 10.50
C THR A 80 -6.64 -0.32 11.51
N TYR A 81 -5.58 0.48 11.39
CA TYR A 81 -4.49 0.52 12.35
C TYR A 81 -4.80 1.49 13.48
N LYS A 82 -4.64 1.04 14.74
CA LYS A 82 -4.84 1.87 15.94
C LYS A 82 -3.55 2.42 16.54
N GLY A 83 -2.40 2.08 15.97
CA GLY A 83 -1.13 2.63 16.42
C GLY A 83 0.08 2.15 15.64
N LEU A 84 1.15 2.93 15.75
CA LEU A 84 2.46 2.66 15.16
C LEU A 84 3.40 2.17 16.25
N GLY A 85 4.00 1.02 16.02
CA GLY A 85 5.04 0.46 16.89
C GLY A 85 6.42 0.76 16.34
N PHE A 86 7.33 1.23 17.19
CA PHE A 86 8.75 1.37 16.88
C PHE A 86 9.57 0.59 17.90
N TRP A 87 10.46 -0.27 17.40
CA TRP A 87 11.49 -0.90 18.20
C TRP A 87 12.76 -0.05 18.13
N THR A 88 13.22 0.45 19.28
CA THR A 88 14.50 1.17 19.42
C THR A 88 15.39 0.42 20.42
N PRO A 89 16.70 0.75 20.51
CA PRO A 89 17.57 0.18 21.54
C PRO A 89 17.06 0.39 22.98
N GLU A 90 16.30 1.45 23.21
CA GLU A 90 15.74 1.83 24.52
C GLU A 90 14.44 1.07 24.86
N GLY A 91 13.79 0.45 23.87
CA GLY A 91 12.58 -0.34 24.07
C GLY A 91 11.56 -0.25 22.94
N TYR A 92 10.36 -0.72 23.23
CA TYR A 92 9.22 -0.65 22.32
C TYR A 92 8.37 0.58 22.61
N TRP A 93 8.19 1.42 21.60
CA TRP A 93 7.37 2.63 21.65
C TRP A 93 6.14 2.43 20.79
N ARG A 94 4.95 2.70 21.34
CA ARG A 94 3.69 2.62 20.60
C ARG A 94 2.99 3.97 20.61
N PHE A 95 2.78 4.52 19.42
CA PHE A 95 2.07 5.77 19.23
C PHE A 95 0.64 5.47 18.75
N PRO A 96 -0.39 6.06 19.36
CA PRO A 96 -1.74 5.99 18.81
C PRO A 96 -1.79 6.60 17.40
N ILE A 97 -2.46 5.94 16.46
CA ILE A 97 -2.79 6.48 15.13
C ILE A 97 -4.31 6.41 14.95
N GLY A 98 -4.90 7.48 14.43
CA GLY A 98 -6.34 7.56 14.18
C GLY A 98 -6.93 8.88 14.68
N THR A 99 -8.24 8.88 14.89
CA THR A 99 -8.94 10.04 15.45
C THR A 99 -8.78 10.08 16.97
N ALA A 100 -8.91 11.27 17.56
CA ALA A 100 -8.86 11.45 19.02
C ALA A 100 -9.85 10.52 19.78
N ALA A 101 -11.03 10.30 19.20
CA ALA A 101 -12.04 9.39 19.75
C ALA A 101 -11.62 7.91 19.75
N GLY A 102 -10.60 7.52 18.98
CA GLY A 102 -10.05 6.17 18.96
C GLY A 102 -8.92 5.94 19.97
N PHE A 103 -8.56 6.96 20.76
CA PHE A 103 -7.49 6.91 21.77
C PHE A 103 -8.00 6.80 23.21
N GLU A 104 -9.32 6.93 23.41
CA GLU A 104 -10.04 6.56 24.64
C GLU A 104 -10.38 5.06 24.64
#